data_AF-A0A367A8D7-F1
#
_entry.id   AF-A0A367A8D7-F1
#
_cell.length_a   1.000
_cell.length_b   1.000
_cell.length_c   1.000
_cell.angle_alpha   90.00
_cell.angle_beta   90.00
_cell.angle_gamma   90.00
#
_symmetry.space_group_name_H-M   'P 1'
#
loop_
_entity.id
_entity.type
_entity.pdbx_description
1 polymer ?
#
loop_
_entity_poly.entity_id
_entity_poly.type
_entity_poly.pdbx_seq_one_letter_code
_entity_poly.pdbx_strand_id
1 'polypeptide(L)' 'MHGFRNDGDEPAAVLILFTPGIARETFFAEMAEIGRSGRKPSKEEMAAIYARHDQVMVDI' A
#
# COMPACT_ATOMS: atom_id res chain seq x y z
N MET A 1 7.50 10.18 -6.07
CA MET A 1 7.85 8.75 -5.87
C MET A 1 8.50 8.61 -4.51
N HIS A 2 8.04 7.67 -3.68
CA HIS A 2 8.60 7.40 -2.36
C HIS A 2 8.49 5.90 -2.05
N GLY A 3 9.31 5.40 -1.14
CA GLY A 3 9.29 4.03 -0.65
C GLY A 3 9.96 3.94 0.71
N PHE A 4 9.51 3.00 1.53
CA PHE A 4 10.03 2.78 2.87
C PHE A 4 10.40 1.30 3.02
N ARG A 5 11.52 1.02 3.70
CA ARG A 5 11.96 -0.34 4.04
C ARG A 5 12.36 -0.35 5.51
N ASN A 6 11.94 -1.38 6.23
CA ASN A 6 12.42 -1.64 7.58
C ASN A 6 13.61 -2.61 7.50
N ASP A 7 14.82 -2.12 7.78
CA ASP A 7 16.06 -2.92 7.78
C ASP A 7 16.38 -3.51 9.17
N GLY A 8 15.56 -3.20 10.18
CA GLY A 8 15.67 -3.78 11.51
C GLY A 8 15.03 -5.16 11.62
N ASP A 9 15.32 -5.84 12.72
CA ASP A 9 14.74 -7.14 13.12
C ASP A 9 13.43 -7.02 13.91
N GLU A 10 13.09 -5.81 14.36
CA GLU A 10 11.86 -5.51 15.11
C GLU A 10 10.81 -4.77 14.25
N PRO A 11 9.51 -4.88 14.58
CA PRO A 11 8.44 -4.14 13.90
C PRO A 11 8.64 -2.62 13.96
N ALA A 12 8.44 -1.95 12.82
CA ALA A 12 8.48 -0.50 12.71
C ALA A 12 7.07 0.07 12.45
N ALA A 13 6.83 1.29 12.95
CA ALA A 13 5.62 2.06 12.68
C ALA A 13 5.96 3.34 11.91
N VAL A 14 5.12 3.70 10.95
CA VAL A 14 5.25 4.94 10.16
C VAL A 14 3.95 5.73 10.25
N LEU A 15 4.06 7.04 10.46
CA LEU A 15 2.93 7.96 10.36
C LEU A 15 2.89 8.55 8.95
N ILE A 16 1.75 8.40 8.28
CA ILE A 16 1.50 8.98 6.96
C ILE A 16 0.36 9.99 7.08
N LEU A 17 0.62 11.24 6.70
CA LEU A 17 -0.36 12.34 6.73
C LEU A 17 -0.77 12.75 5.31
N PHE A 18 -2.07 12.81 5.08
CA PHE A 18 -2.64 13.32 3.83
C PHE A 18 -3.29 14.69 4.10
N THR A 19 -2.79 15.75 3.46
CA THR A 19 -3.38 17.09 3.52
C THR A 19 -3.07 17.89 2.24
N PRO A 20 -4.01 18.64 1.65
CA PRO A 20 -5.45 18.70 1.97
C PRO A 20 -6.25 17.51 1.41
N GLY A 21 -5.60 16.36 1.16
CA GLY A 21 -6.17 15.20 0.47
C GLY A 21 -7.23 14.40 1.25
N ILE A 22 -7.86 13.47 0.54
CA ILE A 22 -8.82 12.52 1.12
C ILE A 22 -8.14 11.48 2.01
N ALA A 23 -8.92 10.89 2.91
CA ALA A 23 -8.55 9.73 3.71
C ALA A 23 -8.13 8.56 2.80
N ARG A 24 -7.02 7.88 3.14
CA ARG A 24 -6.48 6.76 2.35
C ARG A 24 -6.28 5.48 3.18
N GLU A 25 -6.92 5.37 4.34
CA GLU A 25 -6.79 4.24 5.26
C GLU A 25 -7.27 2.93 4.61
N THR A 26 -8.25 3.01 3.70
CA THR A 26 -8.80 1.86 2.96
C THR A 26 -7.77 1.17 2.09
N PHE A 27 -6.79 1.90 1.54
CA PHE A 27 -5.66 1.31 0.83
C PHE A 27 -4.88 0.35 1.74
N PHE A 28 -4.52 0.81 2.93
CA PHE A 28 -3.75 0.01 3.88
C PHE A 28 -4.56 -1.16 4.43
N ALA A 29 -5.85 -0.97 4.69
CA ALA A 29 -6.75 -2.06 5.11
C ALA A 29 -6.87 -3.15 4.04
N GLU A 30 -7.03 -2.78 2.78
CA GLU A 30 -7.11 -3.74 1.66
C GLU A 30 -5.79 -4.50 1.46
N MET A 31 -4.65 -3.80 1.55
CA MET A 31 -3.33 -4.44 1.50
C MET A 31 -3.09 -5.42 2.67
N ALA A 32 -3.53 -5.06 3.89
CA ALA A 32 -3.46 -5.94 5.05
C ALA A 32 -4.32 -7.19 4.87
N GLU A 33 -5.53 -7.04 4.31
CA GLU A 33 -6.43 -8.17 4.02
C GLU A 33 -5.87 -9.12 2.96
N ILE A 34 -5.22 -8.61 1.91
CA ILE A 34 -4.53 -9.44 0.92
C ILE A 34 -3.44 -10.29 1.60
N GLY A 35 -2.62 -9.69 2.45
CA GLY A 35 -1.58 -10.39 3.21
C GLY A 35 -2.16 -11.44 4.18
N ARG A 36 -3.18 -11.06 4.95
CA ARG A 36 -3.83 -11.92 5.95
C ARG A 36 -4.55 -13.12 5.34
N SER A 37 -5.21 -12.91 4.19
CA SER A 37 -5.95 -13.97 3.49
C SER A 37 -5.06 -14.92 2.67
N GLY A 38 -3.79 -14.56 2.45
CA GLY A 38 -2.89 -15.31 1.58
C GLY A 38 -3.27 -15.23 0.09
N ARG A 39 -4.16 -14.31 -0.29
CA ARG A 39 -4.50 -14.05 -1.69
C ARG A 39 -3.25 -13.66 -2.47
N LYS A 40 -3.15 -14.13 -3.70
CA LYS A 40 -2.08 -13.76 -4.65
C LYS A 40 -2.72 -13.17 -5.91
N PRO A 41 -3.14 -11.89 -5.87
CA PRO A 41 -3.74 -11.26 -7.04
C PRO A 41 -2.76 -11.22 -8.22
N SER A 42 -3.29 -11.23 -9.44
CA SER A 42 -2.51 -11.00 -10.64
C SER A 42 -1.94 -9.58 -10.67
N LYS A 43 -1.00 -9.31 -11.58
CA LYS A 43 -0.44 -7.96 -11.76
C LYS A 43 -1.54 -6.96 -12.15
N GLU A 44 -2.47 -7.38 -13.00
CA GLU A 44 -3.61 -6.57 -13.44
C GLU A 44 -4.56 -6.27 -12.28
N GLU A 45 -4.84 -7.26 -11.42
CA GLU A 45 -5.66 -7.06 -10.22
C GLU A 45 -4.98 -6.10 -9.22
N MET A 46 -3.67 -6.24 -9.02
CA MET A 46 -2.89 -5.31 -8.20
C MET A 46 -2.90 -3.90 -8.77
N ALA A 47 -2.71 -3.74 -10.08
CA ALA A 47 -2.79 -2.44 -10.74
C ALA A 47 -4.17 -1.79 -10.56
N ALA A 48 -5.25 -2.57 -10.65
CA ALA A 48 -6.60 -2.09 -10.40
C ALA A 48 -6.81 -1.67 -8.94
N ILE A 49 -6.22 -2.38 -7.97
CA ILE A 49 -6.22 -1.98 -6.56
C ILE A 49 -5.52 -0.62 -6.41
N TYR A 50 -4.31 -0.47 -6.93
CA TYR A 50 -3.55 0.78 -6.83
C TYR A 50 -4.29 1.96 -7.47
N ALA A 51 -4.87 1.77 -8.65
CA ALA A 51 -5.60 2.82 -9.36
C ALA A 51 -6.82 3.35 -8.57
N ARG A 52 -7.55 2.49 -7.84
CA ARG A 52 -8.67 2.92 -6.98
C ARG A 52 -8.24 3.83 -5.84
N HIS A 53 -6.98 3.72 -5.42
CA HIS A 53 -6.41 4.47 -4.30
C HIS A 53 -5.47 5.60 -4.74
N ASP A 54 -5.54 5.99 -6.02
CA ASP A 54 -4.68 7.03 -6.61
C ASP A 54 -3.19 6.76 -6.34
N GLN A 55 -2.81 5.50 -6.50
CA GLN A 55 -1.45 4.98 -6.37
C GLN A 55 -1.00 4.48 -7.75
N VAL A 56 0.17 4.92 -8.20
CA VAL A 56 0.78 4.48 -9.45
C VAL A 56 2.13 3.85 -9.14
N MET A 57 2.30 2.60 -9.56
CA MET A 57 3.59 1.93 -9.50
C MET A 57 4.51 2.50 -10.57
N VAL A 58 5.76 2.70 -10.22
CA VAL A 58 6.81 3.16 -11.12
C VAL A 58 7.86 2.06 -11.21
N ASP A 59 8.36 1.82 -12.41
CA ASP A 59 9.49 0.92 -12.60
C ASP A 59 10.75 1.61 -12.06
N ILE A 60 11.52 0.89 -11.23
CA ILE A 60 12.76 1.35 -10.60
C ILE A 60 13.91 0.46 -11.03
#